data_AF-A0A7Y8L9S0-F1
#
_entry.id   AF-A0A7Y8L9S0-F1
#
_cell.length_a   1.000
_cell.length_b   1.000
_cell.length_c   1.000
_cell.angle_alpha   90.00
_cell.angle_beta   90.00
_cell.angle_gamma   90.00
#
_symmetry.space_group_name_H-M   'P 1'
#
loop_
_entity.id
_entity.type
_entity.pdbx_description
1 polymer ?
#
loop_
_entity_poly.entity_id
_entity_poly.type
_entity_poly.pdbx_seq_one_letter_code
_entity_poly.pdbx_strand_id
1 'polypeptide(L)'
;MKKIVAISVITSATLFANSFEMFEKGEVNGEIRTGYINLDTKNSGSNSAFALGGHLKYETTSIYGVSFGAGAYTSQGLGLNEDDKNPDFFDTDGKSFTILGESYINYKFDKWSVKAGRQIVDTPFANTDDIRMAPNLFEGVVASFEPIENLVIIGAY
;
A
#
# COMPACT_ATOMS: atom_id res chain seq x y z
N MET A 1 -52.86 -0.66 -5.76
CA MET A 1 -51.40 -0.93 -5.78
C MET A 1 -50.71 0.35 -6.24
N LYS A 2 -49.99 1.06 -5.36
CA LYS A 2 -49.31 2.32 -5.69
C LYS A 2 -47.94 1.99 -6.31
N LYS A 3 -47.72 2.37 -7.56
CA LYS A 3 -46.40 2.23 -8.22
C LYS A 3 -45.50 3.37 -7.73
N ILE A 4 -44.40 3.02 -7.08
CA ILE A 4 -43.33 3.95 -6.75
C ILE A 4 -42.42 4.01 -7.98
N VAL A 5 -42.26 5.21 -8.55
CA VAL A 5 -41.26 5.48 -9.58
C VAL A 5 -40.05 6.06 -8.87
N ALA A 6 -38.96 5.29 -8.82
CA ALA A 6 -37.67 5.76 -8.37
C ALA A 6 -36.95 6.40 -9.56
N ILE A 7 -36.76 7.72 -9.54
CA ILE A 7 -35.92 8.43 -10.49
C ILE A 7 -34.53 8.52 -9.84
N SER A 8 -33.61 7.64 -10.25
CA SER A 8 -32.19 7.79 -9.96
C SER A 8 -31.62 8.84 -10.92
N VAL A 9 -31.52 10.09 -10.47
CA VAL A 9 -30.73 11.10 -11.18
C VAL A 9 -29.28 10.81 -10.86
N ILE A 10 -28.59 10.12 -11.77
CA ILE A 10 -27.13 10.10 -11.79
C ILE A 10 -26.73 11.46 -12.36
N THR A 11 -26.42 12.40 -11.47
CA THR A 11 -25.89 13.71 -11.87
C THR A 11 -24.46 13.50 -12.35
N SER A 12 -24.29 13.19 -13.63
CA SER A 12 -22.99 13.16 -14.32
C SER A 12 -22.51 14.61 -14.53
N ALA A 13 -22.14 15.30 -13.44
CA ALA A 13 -21.52 16.61 -13.53
C ALA A 13 -20.06 16.42 -13.97
N THR A 14 -19.68 17.15 -15.02
CA THR A 14 -18.35 17.31 -15.63
C THR A 14 -17.16 17.14 -14.67
N LEU A 15 -16.61 15.92 -14.60
CA LEU A 15 -15.36 15.60 -13.89
C LEU A 15 -14.17 15.41 -14.84
N PHE A 16 -14.41 15.19 -16.14
CA PHE A 16 -13.38 14.66 -17.06
C PHE A 16 -12.15 15.54 -17.29
N ALA A 17 -12.27 16.87 -17.27
CA ALA A 17 -11.12 17.75 -17.52
C ALA A 17 -10.14 17.75 -16.34
N ASN A 18 -10.66 17.94 -15.13
CA ASN A 18 -9.86 17.95 -13.91
C ASN A 18 -9.35 16.53 -13.59
N SER A 19 -10.15 15.49 -13.81
CA SER A 19 -9.73 14.10 -13.58
C SER A 19 -8.46 13.72 -14.33
N PHE A 20 -8.27 14.18 -15.58
CA PHE A 20 -7.05 13.88 -16.33
C PHE A 20 -5.83 14.59 -15.75
N GLU A 21 -5.96 15.86 -15.36
CA GLU A 21 -4.90 16.64 -14.73
C GLU A 21 -4.44 16.02 -13.40
N MET A 22 -5.36 15.36 -12.67
CA MET A 22 -5.06 14.60 -11.46
C MET A 22 -3.99 13.52 -11.69
N PHE A 23 -4.13 12.80 -12.80
CA PHE A 23 -3.24 11.71 -13.21
C PHE A 23 -2.00 12.22 -13.95
N GLU A 24 -2.04 13.40 -14.55
CA GLU A 24 -0.87 13.98 -15.20
C GLU A 24 0.16 14.50 -14.17
N LYS A 25 -0.34 15.08 -13.07
CA LYS A 25 0.49 15.72 -12.03
C LYS A 25 0.72 14.86 -10.79
N GLY A 26 0.45 13.56 -10.87
CA GLY A 26 0.72 12.64 -9.77
C GLY A 26 2.21 12.39 -9.58
N GLU A 27 2.55 11.84 -8.43
CA GLU A 27 3.91 11.54 -8.01
C GLU A 27 4.19 10.04 -8.11
N VAL A 28 5.33 9.69 -8.70
CA VAL A 28 5.87 8.33 -8.68
C VAL A 28 6.95 8.26 -7.61
N ASN A 29 6.86 7.30 -6.71
CA ASN A 29 7.90 6.96 -5.75
C ASN A 29 8.16 5.45 -5.80
N GLY A 30 9.36 5.04 -5.44
CA GLY A 30 9.70 3.64 -5.47
C GLY A 30 11.13 3.40 -5.06
N GLU A 31 11.43 2.13 -4.88
CA GLU A 31 12.72 1.67 -4.43
C GLU A 31 13.03 0.33 -5.11
N ILE A 32 14.31 0.13 -5.44
CA ILE A 32 14.85 -1.18 -5.81
C ILE A 32 15.77 -1.60 -4.68
N ARG A 33 15.56 -2.81 -4.17
CA ARG A 33 16.37 -3.37 -3.08
C ARG A 33 16.79 -4.80 -3.39
N THR A 34 17.91 -5.19 -2.80
CA THR A 34 18.34 -6.60 -2.76
C THR A 34 18.55 -7.01 -1.31
N GLY A 35 18.22 -8.26 -1.01
CA GLY A 35 18.39 -8.84 0.32
C GLY A 35 19.17 -10.14 0.25
N TYR A 36 19.97 -10.38 1.28
CA TYR A 36 20.51 -11.69 1.62
C TYR A 36 20.25 -11.96 3.10
N ILE A 37 19.64 -13.09 3.42
CA ILE A 37 19.39 -13.55 4.78
C ILE A 37 20.02 -14.93 4.98
N ASN A 38 20.64 -15.14 6.13
CA ASN A 38 21.07 -16.46 6.60
C ASN A 38 20.58 -16.63 8.04
N LEU A 39 19.91 -17.74 8.29
CA LEU A 39 19.40 -18.10 9.60
C LEU A 39 20.04 -19.42 10.00
N ASP A 40 20.89 -19.38 11.03
CA ASP A 40 21.50 -20.55 11.63
C ASP A 40 20.81 -20.88 12.95
N THR A 41 20.20 -22.05 13.03
CA THR A 41 19.49 -22.52 14.22
C THR A 41 20.11 -23.81 14.74
N LYS A 42 20.34 -23.88 16.05
CA LYS A 42 20.98 -25.04 16.70
C LYS A 42 20.30 -26.38 16.42
N ASN A 43 19.00 -26.39 16.12
CA ASN A 43 18.20 -27.60 15.99
C ASN A 43 17.61 -27.84 14.58
N SER A 44 17.61 -26.85 13.69
CA SER A 44 16.96 -26.94 12.37
C SER A 44 17.92 -26.71 11.20
N GLY A 45 19.22 -26.58 11.48
CA GLY A 45 20.24 -26.31 10.48
C GLY A 45 20.34 -24.82 10.11
N SER A 46 21.09 -24.55 9.03
CA SER A 46 21.25 -23.22 8.45
C SER A 46 20.55 -23.17 7.10
N ASN A 47 19.74 -22.14 6.87
CA ASN A 47 19.19 -21.83 5.56
C ASN A 47 19.49 -20.38 5.18
N SER A 48 19.50 -20.11 3.88
CA SER A 48 19.72 -18.76 3.36
C SER A 48 18.77 -18.42 2.23
N ALA A 49 18.63 -17.12 1.97
CA ALA A 49 17.93 -16.65 0.79
C ALA A 49 18.52 -15.34 0.28
N PHE A 50 18.54 -15.22 -1.05
CA PHE A 50 18.82 -14.01 -1.81
C PHE A 50 17.56 -13.60 -2.57
N ALA A 51 17.29 -12.31 -2.62
CA ALA A 51 16.25 -11.75 -3.48
C ALA A 51 16.65 -10.39 -4.07
N LEU A 52 16.13 -10.11 -5.26
CA LEU A 52 16.06 -8.79 -5.87
C LEU A 52 14.60 -8.38 -5.95
N GLY A 53 14.28 -7.20 -5.47
CA GLY A 53 12.90 -6.74 -5.37
C GLY A 53 12.82 -5.24 -5.29
N GLY A 54 11.64 -4.76 -4.89
CA GLY A 54 11.36 -3.36 -4.79
C GLY A 54 9.88 -3.06 -4.94
N HIS A 55 9.57 -1.77 -4.98
CA HIS A 55 8.23 -1.30 -5.20
C HIS A 55 8.19 -0.06 -6.07
N LEU A 56 7.06 0.13 -6.72
CA LEU A 56 6.72 1.33 -7.46
C LEU A 56 5.31 1.75 -7.08
N LYS A 57 5.18 2.98 -6.64
CA LYS A 57 3.92 3.58 -6.21
C LYS A 57 3.66 4.84 -7.01
N TYR A 58 2.40 5.03 -7.32
CA TYR A 58 1.89 6.22 -7.96
C TYR A 58 0.76 6.79 -7.12
N GLU A 59 0.84 8.08 -6.77
CA GLU A 59 -0.21 8.83 -6.09
C GLU A 59 -0.63 10.00 -6.95
N THR A 60 -1.93 10.13 -7.22
CA THR A 60 -2.45 11.26 -8.00
C THR A 60 -2.35 12.55 -7.19
N THR A 61 -2.29 13.70 -7.86
CA THR A 61 -2.49 14.96 -7.14
C THR A 61 -3.92 15.03 -6.57
N SER A 62 -4.17 15.97 -5.67
CA SER A 62 -5.48 16.12 -5.04
C SER A 62 -6.38 17.08 -5.83
N ILE A 63 -7.61 16.66 -6.09
CA ILE A 63 -8.66 17.51 -6.68
C ILE A 63 -9.83 17.57 -5.72
N TYR A 64 -10.18 18.78 -5.30
CA TYR A 64 -11.18 19.03 -4.26
C TYR A 64 -10.93 18.20 -2.99
N GLY A 65 -9.67 17.94 -2.64
CA GLY A 65 -9.29 17.13 -1.47
C GLY A 65 -9.19 15.63 -1.74
N VAL A 66 -9.68 15.12 -2.88
CA VAL A 66 -9.63 13.68 -3.22
C VAL A 66 -8.36 13.34 -3.98
N SER A 67 -7.66 12.27 -3.58
CA SER A 67 -6.55 11.66 -4.33
C SER A 67 -6.64 10.12 -4.31
N PHE A 68 -5.95 9.47 -5.23
CA PHE A 68 -5.88 8.02 -5.35
C PHE A 68 -4.42 7.56 -5.32
N GLY A 69 -4.17 6.38 -4.74
CA GLY A 69 -2.85 5.78 -4.70
C GLY A 69 -2.88 4.31 -5.10
N ALA A 70 -1.88 3.86 -5.84
CA ALA A 70 -1.66 2.46 -6.18
C ALA A 70 -0.16 2.13 -6.11
N GLY A 71 0.19 0.98 -5.53
CA GLY A 71 1.58 0.56 -5.35
C GLY A 71 1.78 -0.93 -5.62
N ALA A 72 2.75 -1.26 -6.48
CA ALA A 72 3.12 -2.64 -6.81
C ALA A 72 4.45 -3.00 -6.16
N TYR A 73 4.53 -4.21 -5.60
CA TYR A 73 5.70 -4.74 -4.88
C TYR A 73 6.13 -6.05 -5.52
N THR A 74 7.43 -6.30 -5.61
CA THR A 74 7.98 -7.52 -6.20
C THR A 74 9.19 -8.03 -5.41
N SER A 75 9.35 -9.35 -5.37
CA SER A 75 10.51 -10.04 -4.82
C SER A 75 10.83 -11.26 -5.68
N GLN A 76 12.06 -11.33 -6.20
CA GLN A 76 12.51 -12.32 -7.16
C GLN A 76 13.78 -13.01 -6.69
N GLY A 77 13.75 -14.34 -6.57
CA GLY A 77 14.89 -15.15 -6.13
C GLY A 77 15.92 -15.45 -7.23
N LEU A 78 15.59 -15.12 -8.49
CA LEU A 78 16.47 -15.24 -9.67
C LEU A 78 17.10 -16.63 -9.91
N GLY A 79 16.56 -17.69 -9.30
CA GLY A 79 17.14 -19.04 -9.38
C GLY A 79 18.47 -19.20 -8.65
N LEU A 80 18.84 -18.24 -7.78
CA LEU A 80 20.12 -18.24 -7.04
C LEU A 80 20.02 -18.93 -5.67
N ASN A 81 18.87 -19.52 -5.37
CA ASN A 81 18.56 -20.06 -4.05
C ASN A 81 18.42 -21.57 -4.11
N GLU A 82 18.79 -22.22 -3.00
CA GLU A 82 18.59 -23.66 -2.80
C GLU A 82 17.09 -24.00 -2.67
N ASP A 83 16.78 -25.29 -2.72
CA ASP A 83 15.39 -25.77 -2.64
C ASP A 83 14.79 -25.49 -1.25
N ASP A 84 15.57 -25.67 -0.19
CA ASP A 84 15.25 -25.45 1.24
C ASP A 84 15.63 -24.04 1.75
N LYS A 85 15.69 -23.07 0.82
CA LYS A 85 15.92 -21.64 1.09
C LYS A 85 15.07 -21.09 2.25
N ASN A 86 15.60 -20.04 2.88
CA ASN A 86 14.85 -19.28 3.86
C ASN A 86 13.61 -18.63 3.22
N PRO A 87 12.39 -18.81 3.77
CA PRO A 87 11.16 -18.34 3.13
C PRO A 87 10.91 -16.82 3.27
N ASP A 88 11.66 -16.12 4.12
CA ASP A 88 11.39 -14.74 4.55
C ASP A 88 11.32 -13.67 3.44
N PHE A 89 11.84 -13.96 2.25
CA PHE A 89 11.78 -13.06 1.08
C PHE A 89 10.73 -13.45 0.04
N PHE A 90 9.97 -14.51 0.29
CA PHE A 90 9.10 -15.16 -0.69
C PHE A 90 7.66 -15.22 -0.19
N ASP A 91 6.75 -15.66 -1.05
CA ASP A 91 5.36 -15.90 -0.66
C ASP A 91 5.23 -17.14 0.25
N THR A 92 3.99 -17.44 0.65
CA THR A 92 3.67 -18.58 1.53
C THR A 92 4.05 -19.95 0.93
N ASP A 93 4.24 -20.04 -0.38
CA ASP A 93 4.69 -21.24 -1.09
C ASP A 93 6.21 -21.25 -1.31
N GLY A 94 6.95 -20.25 -0.82
CA GLY A 94 8.38 -20.09 -1.05
C GLY A 94 8.73 -19.63 -2.46
N LYS A 95 7.79 -19.00 -3.19
CA LYS A 95 7.98 -18.52 -4.56
C LYS A 95 8.20 -17.01 -4.60
N SER A 96 8.83 -16.58 -5.70
CA SER A 96 8.93 -15.17 -6.05
C SER A 96 7.53 -14.59 -6.30
N PHE A 97 7.31 -13.33 -5.92
CA PHE A 97 5.99 -12.71 -5.99
C PHE A 97 6.00 -11.33 -6.65
N THR A 98 4.84 -10.94 -7.15
CA THR A 98 4.51 -9.55 -7.50
C THR A 98 3.07 -9.31 -7.10
N ILE A 99 2.82 -8.25 -6.32
CA ILE A 99 1.50 -7.95 -5.78
C ILE A 99 1.16 -6.46 -5.96
N LEU A 100 -0.14 -6.15 -6.06
CA LEU A 100 -0.64 -4.80 -5.84
C LEU A 100 -0.78 -4.60 -4.32
N GLY A 101 0.25 -4.03 -3.72
CA GLY A 101 0.39 -3.87 -2.27
C GLY A 101 -0.34 -2.65 -1.72
N GLU A 102 -0.50 -1.59 -2.50
CA GLU A 102 -1.31 -0.43 -2.12
C GLU A 102 -2.38 -0.15 -3.17
N SER A 103 -3.58 0.20 -2.73
CA SER A 103 -4.70 0.63 -3.55
C SER A 103 -5.71 1.33 -2.65
N TYR A 104 -5.73 2.67 -2.68
CA TYR A 104 -6.57 3.46 -1.80
C TYR A 104 -7.11 4.73 -2.46
N ILE A 105 -8.18 5.25 -1.86
CA ILE A 105 -8.63 6.62 -2.02
C ILE A 105 -8.32 7.39 -0.74
N ASN A 106 -7.96 8.66 -0.86
CA ASN A 106 -7.71 9.56 0.25
C ASN A 106 -8.50 10.85 0.06
N TYR A 107 -9.05 11.37 1.16
CA TYR A 107 -9.74 12.65 1.19
C TYR A 107 -9.15 13.53 2.29
N LYS A 108 -8.61 14.69 1.92
CA LYS A 108 -8.09 15.72 2.83
C LYS A 108 -8.99 16.94 2.82
N PHE A 109 -9.39 17.39 4.00
CA PHE A 109 -10.18 18.61 4.18
C PHE A 109 -9.82 19.29 5.49
N ASP A 110 -9.33 20.54 5.39
CA ASP A 110 -8.85 21.31 6.56
C ASP A 110 -7.85 20.49 7.38
N LYS A 111 -8.17 20.18 8.64
CA LYS A 111 -7.33 19.42 9.58
C LYS A 111 -7.57 17.92 9.54
N TRP A 112 -8.44 17.42 8.65
CA TRP A 112 -8.82 16.02 8.54
C TRP A 112 -8.19 15.34 7.32
N SER A 113 -7.78 14.09 7.49
CA SER A 113 -7.47 13.17 6.40
C SER A 113 -8.19 11.85 6.62
N VAL A 114 -8.80 11.29 5.58
CA VAL A 114 -9.43 9.96 5.63
C VAL A 114 -8.95 9.15 4.43
N LYS A 115 -8.27 8.03 4.70
CA LYS A 115 -7.73 7.12 3.69
C LYS A 115 -8.38 5.75 3.81
N ALA A 116 -8.96 5.26 2.71
CA ALA A 116 -9.68 3.99 2.65
C ALA A 116 -9.12 3.08 1.56
N GLY A 117 -8.89 1.81 1.90
CA GLY A 117 -8.32 0.79 1.03
C GLY A 117 -7.03 0.21 1.60
N ARG A 118 -6.25 -0.44 0.74
CA ARG A 118 -4.98 -1.05 1.12
C ARG A 118 -3.87 -0.01 1.10
N GLN A 119 -3.16 0.13 2.22
CA GLN A 119 -2.24 1.24 2.47
C GLN A 119 -1.16 0.82 3.47
N ILE A 120 -0.07 1.58 3.49
CA ILE A 120 0.87 1.56 4.61
C ILE A 120 0.23 2.26 5.82
N VAL A 121 0.31 1.60 6.98
CA VAL A 121 -0.01 2.19 8.30
C VAL A 121 1.22 2.01 9.18
N ASP A 122 1.75 3.13 9.67
CA ASP A 122 2.91 3.15 10.56
C ASP A 122 2.60 3.98 11.81
N THR A 123 2.26 3.25 12.88
CA THR A 123 1.85 3.77 14.17
C THR A 123 2.50 2.91 15.26
N PRO A 124 2.56 3.38 16.53
CA PRO A 124 3.11 2.58 17.62
C PRO A 124 2.43 1.21 17.84
N PHE A 125 1.18 1.04 17.38
CA PHE A 125 0.40 -0.18 17.56
C PHE A 125 0.26 -1.04 16.29
N ALA A 126 0.53 -0.46 15.12
CA ALA A 126 0.51 -1.14 13.82
C ALA A 126 1.64 -0.56 12.97
N ASN A 127 2.64 -1.38 12.65
CA ASN A 127 3.86 -0.98 11.96
C ASN A 127 4.02 -1.80 10.66
N THR A 128 4.63 -1.18 9.67
CA THR A 128 5.08 -1.78 8.41
C THR A 128 6.05 -2.95 8.58
N ASP A 129 6.86 -3.00 9.64
CA ASP A 129 7.90 -4.04 9.81
C ASP A 129 8.71 -4.26 8.52
N ASP A 130 9.19 -3.16 7.91
CA ASP A 130 9.91 -3.18 6.62
C ASP A 130 11.35 -3.72 6.75
N ILE A 131 11.47 -4.95 7.23
CA ILE A 131 12.74 -5.67 7.45
C ILE A 131 12.92 -6.84 6.46
N ARG A 132 12.06 -6.95 5.44
CA ARG A 132 12.06 -7.97 4.38
C ARG A 132 11.92 -7.31 3.00
N MET A 133 11.44 -8.04 2.00
CA MET A 133 11.32 -7.54 0.61
C MET A 133 10.05 -6.73 0.37
N ALA A 134 9.00 -6.95 1.15
CA ALA A 134 7.80 -6.12 1.17
C ALA A 134 7.41 -5.85 2.63
N PRO A 135 6.90 -4.65 2.94
CA PRO A 135 6.38 -4.33 4.26
C PRO A 135 5.04 -5.03 4.52
N ASN A 136 4.63 -5.05 5.77
CA ASN A 136 3.25 -5.27 6.17
C ASN A 136 2.36 -4.15 5.61
N LEU A 137 1.30 -4.58 4.94
CA LEU A 137 0.30 -3.72 4.32
C LEU A 137 -1.03 -3.96 5.02
N PHE A 138 -1.79 -2.89 5.24
CA PHE A 138 -3.05 -2.95 5.97
C PHE A 138 -4.19 -2.53 5.04
N GLU A 139 -5.34 -3.17 5.18
CA GLU A 139 -6.54 -2.81 4.43
C GLU A 139 -7.61 -2.37 5.42
N GLY A 140 -8.11 -1.14 5.24
CA GLY A 140 -9.05 -0.55 6.17
C GLY A 140 -9.30 0.92 5.90
N VAL A 141 -9.91 1.59 6.88
CA VAL A 141 -10.15 3.03 6.87
C VAL A 141 -9.35 3.66 8.00
N VAL A 142 -8.48 4.61 7.66
CA VAL A 142 -7.67 5.38 8.60
C VAL A 142 -8.08 6.84 8.52
N ALA A 143 -8.47 7.42 9.64
CA ALA A 143 -8.76 8.84 9.77
C ALA A 143 -7.73 9.50 10.70
N SER A 144 -7.20 10.65 10.29
CA SER A 144 -6.37 11.50 11.14
C SER A 144 -6.96 12.90 11.28
N PHE A 145 -6.74 13.51 12.44
CA PHE A 145 -7.14 14.87 12.76
C PHE A 145 -6.01 15.61 13.47
N GLU A 146 -5.67 16.80 12.97
CA GLU A 146 -4.59 17.65 13.49
C GLU A 146 -5.15 18.95 14.08
N PRO A 147 -5.70 18.93 15.31
CA PRO A 147 -6.36 20.09 15.90
C PRO A 147 -5.42 21.29 16.12
N ILE A 148 -4.17 21.01 16.47
CA ILE A 148 -3.11 21.97 16.78
C ILE A 148 -1.77 21.42 16.32
N GLU A 149 -0.78 22.30 16.23
CA GLU A 149 0.59 21.92 15.89
C GLU A 149 1.11 20.84 16.85
N ASN A 150 1.80 19.84 16.31
CA ASN A 150 2.40 18.72 17.05
C ASN A 150 1.41 17.76 17.76
N LEU A 151 0.11 17.82 17.44
CA LEU A 151 -0.87 16.83 17.91
C LEU A 151 -1.62 16.22 16.73
N VAL A 152 -1.46 14.89 16.56
CA VAL A 152 -2.22 14.09 15.58
C VAL A 152 -3.05 13.07 16.34
N ILE A 153 -4.36 13.06 16.09
CA ILE A 153 -5.27 12.03 16.59
C ILE A 153 -5.56 11.09 15.42
N ILE A 154 -5.34 9.79 15.61
CA ILE A 154 -5.53 8.76 14.57
C ILE A 154 -6.55 7.73 15.06
N GLY A 155 -7.50 7.39 14.20
CA GLY A 155 -8.42 6.27 14.38
C GLY A 155 -8.43 5.39 13.13
N ALA A 156 -8.47 4.07 13.31
CA ALA A 156 -8.48 3.11 12.21
C ALA A 156 -9.48 1.97 12.47
N TYR A 157 -10.05 1.42 11.39
CA TYR A 157 -10.89 0.22 11.39
C TYR A 157 -10.54 -0.67 10.20
#